data_AF-A0A1Q9LFS2-F1
#
_entry.id   AF-A0A1Q9LFS2-F1
#
_cell.length_a   1.000
_cell.length_b   1.000
_cell.length_c   1.000
_cell.angle_alpha   90.00
_cell.angle_beta   90.00
_cell.angle_gamma   90.00
#
_symmetry.space_group_name_H-M   'P 1'
#
loop_
_entity.id
_entity.type
_entity.pdbx_description
1 polymer ?
#
loop_
_entity_poly.entity_id
_entity_poly.type
_entity_poly.pdbx_seq_one_letter_code
_entity_poly.pdbx_strand_id
1 'polypeptide(L)'
;MYIDEGAGAPLGPIGKSMADFASSAAAGQFAVSQSGGDALLSAIRTMMTWVDKNIGRLDILSQVPQLGSSNGAQVMGPYVQSVASDGEGFLTQLTAFRESLVKAEEGITQAMANYQQVDNLNASKLV
;
A
#
# COMPACT_ATOMS: atom_id res chain seq x y z
N MET A 1 -25.00 14.85 9.57
CA MET A 1 -24.28 14.51 8.32
C MET A 1 -23.73 13.11 8.52
N TYR A 2 -24.43 12.10 7.99
CA TYR A 2 -23.94 10.73 7.99
C TYR A 2 -23.05 10.59 6.76
N ILE A 3 -21.74 10.48 6.97
CA ILE A 3 -20.83 10.02 5.94
C ILE A 3 -20.83 8.51 6.09
N ASP A 4 -21.52 7.84 5.17
CA ASP A 4 -21.35 6.41 4.95
C ASP A 4 -19.89 6.22 4.54
N GLU A 5 -19.04 5.77 5.47
CA GLU A 5 -17.71 5.28 5.14
C GLU A 5 -17.91 4.00 4.33
N GLY A 6 -18.07 4.19 3.01
CA GLY A 6 -18.14 3.10 2.06
C GLY A 6 -17.00 2.12 2.34
N ALA A 7 -17.33 0.83 2.30
CA ALA A 7 -16.54 -0.32 2.71
C ALA A 7 -15.21 -0.54 1.96
N GLY A 8 -14.42 0.51 1.73
CA GLY A 8 -13.01 0.47 1.38
C GLY A 8 -12.22 0.96 2.57
N ALA A 9 -11.51 0.06 3.26
CA ALA A 9 -10.56 0.47 4.29
C ALA A 9 -9.60 1.51 3.70
N PRO A 10 -9.34 2.65 4.38
CA PRO A 10 -8.53 3.69 3.79
C PRO A 10 -7.13 3.14 3.49
N LEU A 11 -6.59 3.51 2.33
CA LEU A 11 -5.31 2.96 1.84
C LEU A 11 -4.15 3.27 2.80
N GLY A 12 -4.19 4.43 3.46
CA GLY A 12 -3.21 4.84 4.47
C GLY A 12 -3.08 3.86 5.64
N PRO A 13 -4.15 3.58 6.42
CA PRO A 13 -4.16 2.56 7.47
C PRO A 13 -3.66 1.18 7.04
N ILE A 14 -4.03 0.72 5.84
CA ILE A 14 -3.54 -0.57 5.31
C ILE A 14 -2.03 -0.50 5.10
N GLY A 15 -1.55 0.52 4.38
CA GLY A 15 -0.12 0.70 4.11
C GLY A 15 0.71 0.77 5.39
N LYS A 16 0.24 1.55 6.37
CA LYS A 16 0.86 1.63 7.69
C LYS A 16 0.91 0.28 8.40
N SER A 17 -0.21 -0.45 8.44
CA SER A 17 -0.27 -1.75 9.11
C SER A 17 0.68 -2.76 8.49
N MET A 18 0.81 -2.74 7.15
CA MET A 18 1.75 -3.61 6.43
C MET A 18 3.21 -3.25 6.72
N ALA A 19 3.54 -1.96 6.77
CA ALA A 19 4.87 -1.50 7.12
C ALA A 19 5.24 -1.86 8.58
N ASP A 20 4.32 -1.66 9.52
CA ASP A 20 4.50 -2.00 10.93
C ASP A 20 4.68 -3.53 11.11
N PHE A 21 3.90 -4.33 10.38
CA PHE A 21 4.03 -5.79 10.35
C PHE A 21 5.40 -6.21 9.82
N ALA A 22 5.83 -5.69 8.66
CA ALA A 22 7.10 -6.04 8.06
C ALA A 22 8.30 -5.64 8.94
N SER A 23 8.23 -4.46 9.57
CA SER A 23 9.24 -3.99 10.53
C SER A 23 9.34 -4.92 11.75
N SER A 24 8.20 -5.32 12.32
CA SER A 24 8.15 -6.24 13.46
C SER A 24 8.72 -7.62 13.12
N ALA A 25 8.41 -8.13 11.92
CA ALA A 25 8.95 -9.38 11.40
C ALA A 25 10.48 -9.31 11.23
N ALA A 26 10.98 -8.23 10.62
CA ALA A 26 12.41 -8.01 10.40
C ALA A 26 13.18 -7.86 11.72
N ALA A 27 12.55 -7.27 12.75
CA ALA A 27 13.08 -7.18 14.11
C ALA A 27 13.06 -8.51 14.88
N GLY A 28 12.59 -9.60 14.26
CA GLY A 28 12.54 -10.93 14.87
C GLY A 28 11.44 -11.08 15.94
N GLN A 29 10.45 -10.19 15.98
CA GLN A 29 9.35 -10.27 16.95
C GLN A 29 8.43 -11.47 16.70
N PHE A 30 8.42 -12.00 15.47
CA PHE A 30 7.76 -13.24 15.12
C PHE A 30 8.44 -13.90 13.91
N ALA A 31 8.33 -15.23 13.81
CA ALA A 31 8.88 -16.01 12.72
C ALA A 31 7.95 -16.01 11.51
N VAL A 32 8.49 -15.75 10.32
CA VAL A 32 7.78 -15.90 9.05
C VAL A 32 8.27 -17.18 8.38
N SER A 33 7.39 -18.18 8.25
CA SER A 33 7.71 -19.41 7.53
C SER A 33 7.89 -19.13 6.04
N GLN A 34 8.61 -20.00 5.32
CA GLN A 34 8.80 -19.88 3.88
C GLN A 34 7.46 -19.77 3.13
N SER A 35 6.53 -20.71 3.40
CA SER A 35 5.22 -20.73 2.74
C SER A 35 4.34 -19.52 3.08
N GLY A 36 4.39 -19.03 4.31
CA GLY A 36 3.65 -17.83 4.73
C GLY A 36 4.23 -16.56 4.11
N GLY A 37 5.56 -16.44 4.09
CA GLY A 37 6.26 -15.33 3.46
C GLY A 37 6.03 -15.27 1.95
N ASP A 38 6.11 -16.40 1.25
CA ASP A 38 5.84 -16.48 -0.19
C ASP A 38 4.41 -16.05 -0.54
N ALA A 39 3.42 -16.45 0.28
CA ALA A 39 2.04 -16.03 0.10
C ALA A 39 1.86 -14.51 0.29
N LEU A 40 2.49 -13.93 1.31
CA LEU A 40 2.46 -12.49 1.56
C LEU A 40 3.15 -11.70 0.45
N LEU A 41 4.34 -12.13 0.02
CA LEU A 41 5.07 -11.51 -1.10
C LEU A 41 4.25 -11.56 -2.39
N SER A 42 3.59 -12.67 -2.67
CA SER A 42 2.70 -12.81 -3.83
C SER A 42 1.55 -11.81 -3.79
N ALA A 43 0.90 -11.65 -2.63
CA ALA A 43 -0.18 -10.68 -2.45
C ALA A 43 0.31 -9.23 -2.64
N ILE A 44 1.45 -8.88 -2.04
CA ILE A 44 2.07 -7.56 -2.17
C ILE A 44 2.38 -7.24 -3.63
N ARG A 45 3.06 -8.16 -4.34
CA ARG A 45 3.42 -7.98 -5.75
C ARG A 45 2.20 -7.87 -6.65
N THR A 46 1.15 -8.63 -6.36
CA THR A 46 -0.13 -8.54 -7.08
C THR A 46 -0.73 -7.14 -6.92
N MET A 47 -0.73 -6.61 -5.71
CA MET A 47 -1.26 -5.27 -5.44
C MET A 47 -0.39 -4.18 -6.08
N MET A 48 0.94 -4.25 -5.96
CA MET A 48 1.87 -3.33 -6.63
C MET A 48 1.64 -3.30 -8.15
N THR A 49 1.52 -4.48 -8.76
CA THR A 49 1.23 -4.64 -10.19
C THR A 49 -0.11 -4.00 -10.55
N TRP A 50 -1.13 -4.15 -9.70
CA TRP A 50 -2.42 -3.50 -9.92
C TRP A 50 -2.29 -1.98 -9.86
N VAL A 51 -1.57 -1.43 -8.87
CA VAL A 51 -1.35 0.02 -8.77
C VAL A 51 -0.61 0.54 -10.01
N ASP A 52 0.49 -0.10 -10.41
CA ASP A 52 1.28 0.30 -11.59
C ASP A 52 0.45 0.29 -12.88
N LYS A 53 -0.39 -0.72 -13.07
CA LYS A 53 -1.27 -0.81 -14.24
C LYS A 53 -2.35 0.26 -14.26
N ASN A 54 -2.79 0.73 -13.08
CA ASN A 54 -3.91 1.65 -12.97
C ASN A 54 -3.48 3.11 -12.79
N ILE A 55 -2.29 3.40 -12.29
CA ILE A 55 -1.90 4.77 -11.94
C ILE A 55 -1.93 5.71 -13.14
N GLY A 56 -1.49 5.25 -14.32
CA GLY A 56 -1.59 6.03 -15.56
C GLY A 56 -3.04 6.27 -16.01
N ARG A 57 -3.95 5.33 -15.77
CA ARG A 57 -5.38 5.51 -16.06
C ARG A 57 -6.04 6.46 -15.05
N LEU A 58 -5.63 6.38 -13.80
CA LEU A 58 -6.16 7.18 -12.69
C LEU A 58 -5.67 8.63 -12.72
N ASP A 59 -4.61 8.92 -13.47
CA ASP A 59 -4.13 10.30 -13.68
C ASP A 59 -5.21 11.21 -14.30
N ILE A 60 -6.24 10.67 -14.96
CA ILE A 60 -7.39 11.49 -15.38
C ILE A 60 -8.08 12.21 -14.22
N LEU A 61 -7.99 11.68 -13.00
CA LEU A 61 -8.54 12.29 -11.79
C LEU A 61 -7.75 13.54 -11.35
N SER A 62 -6.52 13.70 -11.81
CA SER A 62 -5.71 14.91 -11.57
C SER A 62 -6.08 16.06 -12.50
N GLN A 63 -7.03 15.87 -13.42
CA GLN A 63 -7.45 16.87 -14.40
C GLN A 63 -8.74 17.57 -13.96
N VAL A 64 -8.91 18.83 -14.36
CA VAL A 64 -10.18 19.55 -14.16
C VAL A 64 -11.28 18.88 -14.97
N PRO A 65 -12.37 18.38 -14.35
CA PRO A 65 -13.46 17.76 -15.08
C PRO A 65 -14.23 18.79 -15.90
N GLN A 66 -14.66 18.40 -17.10
CA GLN A 66 -15.50 19.24 -17.97
C GLN A 66 -16.95 19.21 -17.48
N LEU A 67 -17.28 20.09 -16.53
CA LEU A 67 -18.61 20.19 -15.92
C LEU A 67 -19.57 21.15 -16.66
N GLY A 68 -19.14 21.70 -17.81
CA GLY A 68 -19.86 22.72 -18.57
C GLY A 68 -19.42 24.15 -18.25
N SER A 69 -20.20 25.14 -18.71
CA SER A 69 -19.84 26.58 -18.64
C SER A 69 -20.66 27.39 -17.64
N SER A 70 -21.48 26.74 -16.80
CA SER A 70 -22.22 27.45 -15.75
C SER A 70 -21.27 28.00 -14.70
N ASN A 71 -21.68 29.03 -13.95
CA ASN A 71 -20.88 29.57 -12.86
C ASN A 71 -20.52 28.48 -11.83
N GLY A 72 -21.49 27.62 -11.47
CA GLY A 72 -21.24 26.48 -10.58
C GLY A 72 -20.23 25.48 -11.15
N ALA A 73 -20.26 25.20 -12.46
CA ALA A 73 -19.30 24.30 -13.09
C ALA A 73 -17.87 24.85 -13.04
N GLN A 74 -17.69 26.15 -13.28
CA GLN A 74 -16.39 26.82 -13.22
C GLN A 74 -15.79 26.84 -11.82
N VAL A 75 -16.64 26.94 -10.78
CA VAL A 75 -16.20 26.89 -9.37
C VAL A 75 -15.90 25.47 -8.92
N MET A 76 -16.75 24.51 -9.30
CA MET A 76 -16.63 23.13 -8.82
C MET A 76 -15.52 22.34 -9.50
N GLY A 77 -15.22 22.60 -10.78
CA GLY A 77 -14.18 21.87 -11.51
C GLY A 77 -12.83 21.82 -10.77
N PRO A 78 -12.25 22.98 -10.40
CA PRO A 78 -11.00 23.03 -9.64
C PRO A 78 -11.09 22.33 -8.27
N TYR A 79 -12.23 22.42 -7.59
CA TYR A 79 -12.43 21.75 -6.30
C TYR A 79 -12.44 20.22 -6.42
N VAL A 80 -13.11 19.69 -7.45
CA VAL A 80 -13.14 18.23 -7.70
C VAL A 80 -11.75 17.71 -8.03
N GLN A 81 -10.99 18.45 -8.84
CA GLN A 81 -9.59 18.14 -9.12
C GLN A 81 -8.77 18.12 -7.82
N SER A 82 -8.90 19.15 -6.98
CA SER A 82 -8.08 19.25 -5.76
C SER A 82 -8.34 18.12 -4.78
N VAL A 83 -9.60 17.67 -4.61
CA VAL A 83 -9.93 16.56 -3.71
C VAL A 83 -9.27 15.24 -4.15
N ALA A 84 -9.00 15.05 -5.45
CA ALA A 84 -8.30 13.85 -5.92
C ALA A 84 -6.79 13.89 -5.65
N SER A 85 -6.19 15.09 -5.62
CA SER A 85 -4.74 15.31 -5.61
C SER A 85 -4.20 16.02 -4.37
N ASP A 86 -5.03 16.41 -3.41
CA ASP A 86 -4.58 17.04 -2.16
C ASP A 86 -3.88 16.01 -1.24
N GLY A 87 -3.44 16.45 -0.06
CA GLY A 87 -2.68 15.61 0.87
C GLY A 87 -3.42 14.34 1.33
N GLU A 88 -4.74 14.41 1.47
CA GLU A 88 -5.60 13.26 1.83
C GLU A 88 -6.31 12.66 0.60
N GLY A 89 -6.04 13.23 -0.57
CA GLY A 89 -6.63 12.86 -1.83
C GLY A 89 -6.25 11.45 -2.26
N PHE A 90 -7.14 10.82 -3.02
CA PHE A 90 -7.01 9.43 -3.43
C PHE A 90 -5.68 9.14 -4.15
N LEU A 91 -5.22 10.02 -5.05
CA LEU A 91 -3.97 9.81 -5.79
C LEU A 91 -2.75 9.86 -4.87
N THR A 92 -2.75 10.77 -3.90
CA THR A 92 -1.70 10.89 -2.88
C THR A 92 -1.66 9.64 -2.01
N GLN A 93 -2.81 9.20 -1.51
CA GLN A 93 -2.93 7.99 -0.68
C GLN A 93 -2.57 6.72 -1.45
N LEU A 94 -2.91 6.63 -2.73
CA LEU A 94 -2.54 5.51 -3.60
C LEU A 94 -1.01 5.44 -3.81
N THR A 95 -0.36 6.60 -3.95
CA THR A 95 1.10 6.70 -4.07
C THR A 95 1.78 6.29 -2.75
N ALA A 96 1.32 6.81 -1.61
CA ALA A 96 1.84 6.42 -0.30
C ALA A 96 1.63 4.92 -0.01
N PHE A 97 0.51 4.36 -0.47
CA PHE A 97 0.23 2.93 -0.38
C PHE A 97 1.20 2.10 -1.22
N ARG A 98 1.47 2.51 -2.47
CA ARG A 98 2.49 1.89 -3.35
C ARG A 98 3.86 1.81 -2.66
N GLU A 99 4.28 2.90 -2.03
CA GLU A 99 5.56 2.96 -1.29
C GLU A 99 5.56 2.06 -0.06
N SER A 100 4.44 2.01 0.66
CA SER A 100 4.28 1.13 1.82
C SER A 100 4.38 -0.35 1.42
N LEU A 101 3.84 -0.73 0.25
CA LEU A 101 3.96 -2.08 -0.29
C LEU A 101 5.42 -2.45 -0.62
N VAL A 102 6.21 -1.52 -1.17
CA VAL A 102 7.64 -1.74 -1.45
C VAL A 102 8.40 -2.02 -0.15
N LYS A 103 8.20 -1.17 0.87
CA LYS A 103 8.82 -1.37 2.20
C LYS A 103 8.38 -2.69 2.84
N ALA A 104 7.12 -3.09 2.65
CA ALA A 104 6.63 -4.36 3.16
C ALA A 104 7.29 -5.56 2.47
N GLU A 105 7.48 -5.51 1.14
CA GLU A 105 8.22 -6.54 0.40
C GLU A 105 9.65 -6.72 0.92
N GLU A 106 10.37 -5.61 1.12
CA GLU A 106 11.72 -5.60 1.67
C GLU A 106 11.77 -6.21 3.08
N GLY A 107 10.89 -5.77 3.98
CA GLY A 107 10.87 -6.24 5.37
C GLY A 107 10.49 -7.72 5.49
N ILE A 108 9.54 -8.20 4.68
CA ILE A 108 9.18 -9.63 4.66
C ILE A 108 10.32 -10.48 4.11
N THR A 109 10.98 -10.03 3.04
CA THR A 109 12.16 -10.72 2.48
C THR A 109 13.27 -10.84 3.53
N GLN A 110 13.54 -9.76 4.27
CA GLN A 110 14.51 -9.79 5.36
C GLN A 110 14.08 -10.72 6.50
N ALA A 111 12.81 -10.70 6.89
CA ALA A 111 12.29 -11.56 7.96
C ALA A 111 12.42 -13.05 7.60
N MET A 112 12.14 -13.43 6.35
CA MET A 112 12.34 -14.80 5.86
C MET A 112 13.82 -15.21 5.88
N ALA A 113 14.73 -14.32 5.47
CA ALA A 113 16.17 -14.57 5.52
C ALA A 113 16.66 -14.77 6.97
N ASN A 114 16.19 -13.95 7.90
CA ASN A 114 16.52 -14.08 9.33
C ASN A 114 16.03 -15.42 9.89
N TYR A 115 14.81 -15.85 9.53
CA TYR A 115 14.26 -17.14 9.94
C TYR A 115 15.11 -18.32 9.45
N GLN A 116 15.50 -18.33 8.17
CA GLN A 116 16.36 -19.37 7.59
C GLN A 116 17.74 -19.43 8.28
N GLN A 117 18.33 -18.28 8.62
CA GLN A 117 19.60 -18.23 9.34
C GLN A 117 19.50 -18.82 10.74
N VAL A 118 18.45 -18.46 11.50
CA VAL A 118 18.23 -18.98 12.86
C VAL A 118 17.96 -20.48 12.83
N ASP A 119 17.16 -20.97 11.88
CA ASP A 119 16.86 -22.39 11.75
C ASP A 119 18.12 -23.21 11.39
N ASN A 120 18.93 -22.73 10.44
CA ASN A 120 20.19 -23.35 10.07
C ASN A 120 21.20 -23.38 11.22
N LEU A 121 21.31 -22.29 12.00
CA LEU A 121 22.18 -22.22 13.18
C LEU A 121 21.75 -23.19 14.29
N ASN A 122 20.43 -23.38 14.48
CA ASN A 122 19.91 -24.33 15.47
C ASN A 122 20.08 -25.78 15.00
N ALA A 123 19.82 -26.06 13.72
CA ALA A 123 20.04 -27.39 13.13
C ALA A 123 21.51 -27.82 13.21
N SER A 124 22.45 -26.89 13.02
CA SER A 124 23.90 -27.14 13.10
C SER A 124 24.41 -27.42 14.53
N LYS A 125 23.64 -27.07 15.57
CA LYS A 125 24.00 -27.34 16.99
C LYS A 125 23.47 -28.68 17.51
N LEU A 126 22.64 -29.37 16.73
CA LEU A 126 22.02 -30.64 17.11
C LEU A 126 22.70 -31.86 16.44
N VAL A 127 23.81 -31.63 15.72
CA VAL A 127 24.68 -32.64 15.09
C VAL A 127 26.06 -32.56 15.74
#